data_AF-A0A9X0U4V0-F1
#
_entry.id   AF-A0A9X0U4V0-F1
#
_cell.length_a   1.000
_cell.length_b   1.000
_cell.length_c   1.000
_cell.angle_alpha   90.00
_cell.angle_beta   90.00
_cell.angle_gamma   90.00
#
_symmetry.space_group_name_H-M   'P 1'
#
loop_
_entity.id
_entity.type
_entity.pdbx_description
1 polymer ?
#
loop_
_entity_poly.entity_id
_entity_poly.type
_entity_poly.pdbx_seq_one_letter_code
_entity_poly.pdbx_strand_id
1 'polypeptide(L)' 'KKTDLSVHTQAHLNKIALRLNQRPRETLGFQTPASKLQASVAPTG' A
#
# COMPACT_ATOMS: atom_id res chain seq x y z
N LYS A 1 0.16 11.09 -16.08
CA LYS A 1 0.22 9.74 -16.71
C LYS A 1 -0.74 8.82 -15.96
N LYS A 2 -1.81 8.35 -16.58
CA LYS A 2 -2.58 7.19 -16.09
C LYS A 2 -2.08 5.98 -16.88
N THR A 3 -1.51 5.00 -16.18
CA THR A 3 -1.21 3.70 -16.77
C THR A 3 -2.50 2.89 -16.71
N ASP A 4 -2.91 2.32 -17.84
CA ASP A 4 -4.04 1.40 -17.85
C ASP A 4 -3.67 0.12 -17.08
N LEU A 5 -4.43 -0.19 -16.03
CA LEU A 5 -4.22 -1.35 -15.16
C LEU A 5 -5.19 -2.49 -15.48
N SER A 6 -6.14 -2.29 -16.41
CA SER A 6 -7.16 -3.29 -16.78
C SER A 6 -6.56 -4.57 -17.36
N VAL A 7 -5.33 -4.49 -17.89
CA VAL A 7 -4.53 -5.63 -18.40
C VAL A 7 -4.04 -6.56 -17.30
N HIS A 8 -4.14 -6.17 -16.03
CA HIS A 8 -3.68 -6.98 -14.89
C HIS A 8 -4.87 -7.53 -14.11
N THR A 9 -4.76 -8.79 -13.68
CA THR A 9 -5.75 -9.38 -12.78
C THR A 9 -5.69 -8.71 -11.40
N GLN A 10 -6.82 -8.69 -10.69
CA GLN A 10 -6.86 -8.14 -9.33
C GLN A 10 -5.89 -8.86 -8.39
N ALA A 11 -5.71 -10.18 -8.54
CA ALA A 11 -4.74 -10.94 -7.76
C ALA A 11 -3.29 -10.46 -7.99
N HIS A 12 -2.93 -10.14 -9.23
CA HIS A 12 -1.63 -9.57 -9.55
C HIS A 12 -1.43 -8.21 -8.89
N LEU A 13 -2.42 -7.33 -9.00
CA LEU A 13 -2.38 -6.00 -8.38
C LEU A 13 -2.30 -6.09 -6.86
N ASN A 14 -3.04 -7.01 -6.24
CA ASN A 14 -3.00 -7.25 -4.78
C ASN A 14 -1.60 -7.71 -4.32
N LYS A 15 -0.95 -8.60 -5.08
CA LYS A 15 0.41 -9.05 -4.76
C LYS A 15 1.41 -7.89 -4.81
N ILE A 16 1.29 -7.01 -5.81
CA ILE A 16 2.14 -5.81 -5.91
C ILE A 16 1.84 -4.85 -4.74
N ALA A 17 0.56 -4.58 -4.47
CA ALA A 17 0.15 -3.68 -3.39
C ALA A 17 0.68 -4.16 -2.03
N LEU A 18 0.55 -5.47 -1.73
CA LEU A 18 1.09 -6.07 -0.52
C LEU A 18 2.60 -5.81 -0.40
N ARG A 19 3.37 -6.11 -1.45
CA ARG A 19 4.82 -5.87 -1.47
C ARG A 19 5.15 -4.40 -1.25
N LEU A 20 4.43 -3.47 -1.88
CA LEU A 20 4.71 -2.04 -1.75
C LEU A 20 4.36 -1.50 -0.36
N ASN A 21 3.25 -1.97 0.21
CA ASN A 21 2.76 -1.53 1.51
C ASN A 21 3.60 -2.08 2.69
N GLN A 22 4.33 -3.16 2.48
CA GLN A 22 5.22 -3.77 3.48
C GLN A 22 6.66 -3.22 3.45
N ARG A 23 7.03 -2.41 2.46
CA ARG A 23 8.41 -1.91 2.34
C ARG A 23 8.65 -0.73 3.28
N PRO A 24 9.70 -0.77 4.12
CA PRO A 24 10.18 0.39 4.87
C PRO A 24 10.45 1.58 3.95
N ARG A 25 9.96 2.77 4.33
CA ARG A 25 10.22 4.02 3.60
C ARG A 25 10.94 5.02 4.51
N GLU A 26 12.06 5.55 4.05
CA GLU A 26 12.82 6.58 4.78
C GLU A 26 11.98 7.81 5.08
N THR A 27 11.13 8.24 4.14
CA THR A 27 10.19 9.36 4.32
C THR A 27 9.13 9.10 5.41
N LEU A 28 8.95 7.86 5.82
CA LEU A 28 8.09 7.45 6.95
C LEU A 28 8.93 7.08 8.19
N GLY A 29 10.21 7.49 8.26
CA GLY A 29 11.12 7.10 9.34
C GLY A 29 11.44 5.62 9.34
N PHE A 30 11.58 5.01 8.16
CA PHE A 30 11.75 3.57 7.94
C PHE A 30 10.56 2.70 8.37
N GLN A 31 9.39 3.30 8.63
CA GLN A 31 8.16 2.53 8.84
C GLN A 31 7.55 2.08 7.51
N THR A 32 6.70 1.05 7.56
CA THR A 32 5.96 0.55 6.39
C THR A 32 4.68 1.38 6.19
N PRO A 33 4.27 1.63 4.93
CA PRO A 33 3.00 2.29 4.65
C PRO A 33 1.80 1.62 5.33
N ALA A 34 1.77 0.29 5.38
CA ALA A 34 0.70 -0.46 6.07
C ALA A 34 0.61 -0.11 7.56
N SER A 35 1.75 -0.05 8.26
CA SER A 35 1.79 0.29 9.68
C SER A 35 1.35 1.73 9.95
N LYS A 36 1.83 2.69 9.15
CA LYS A 36 1.41 4.09 9.26
C LYS A 36 -0.09 4.25 9.04
N LEU A 37 -0.63 3.58 8.01
CA LEU A 37 -2.06 3.63 7.72
C LEU A 37 -2.89 3.08 8.89
N GLN A 38 -2.50 1.92 9.43
CA GLN A 38 -3.19 1.33 10.58
C GLN A 38 -3.16 2.23 11.82
N ALA A 39 -2.10 3.00 12.03
CA ALA A 39 -2.02 3.95 13.13
C ALA A 39 -2.86 5.22 12.92
N SER A 40 -3.13 5.60 11.66
CA SER A 40 -3.85 6.84 11.32
C SER A 40 -5.35 6.64 11.11
N VAL A 41 -5.82 5.42 10.86
CA VAL A 41 -7.25 5.15 10.71
C VAL A 41 -7.92 5.13 12.10
N ALA A 42 -8.71 6.17 12.39
CA ALA A 42 -9.58 6.16 13.56
C ALA A 42 -10.69 5.11 13.38
N PRO A 43 -11.09 4.37 14.43
CA PRO A 43 -12.24 3.48 14.35
C PRO A 43 -13.50 4.33 14.15
N THR A 44 -14.06 4.28 12.95
CA THR A 44 -15.41 4.80 12.67
C THR A 44 -16.41 3.75 13.13
N GLY A 45 -16.80 3.83 14.41
CA GLY A 45 -17.95 3.11 14.97
C GLY A 45 -19.25 3.86 14.72
#